data_AF-A0A2A5XP10-F1
#
_entry.id   AF-A0A2A5XP10-F1
#
_cell.length_a   1.000
_cell.length_b   1.000
_cell.length_c   1.000
_cell.angle_alpha   90.00
_cell.angle_beta   90.00
_cell.angle_gamma   90.00
#
_symmetry.space_group_name_H-M   'P 1'
#
loop_
_entity.id
_entity.type
_entity.pdbx_description
1 polymer ?
#
loop_
_entity_poly.entity_id
_entity_poly.type
_entity_poly.pdbx_seq_one_letter_code
_entity_poly.pdbx_strand_id
1 'polypeptide(L)'
;MKKNILLFLMVMSPLLTFSQSSDAFSYQSVLRDANGNIISSRNVLVDVSILSSQSLVYSESHNTSTSSNGIISLKIGSKNQSSFSNIDWSNNNHSITVKVSLEGSDYYVTTKSDLLSVPYALYAKESADSPQLISSIAKVQADVDQNEADSDAADATLTTDLTAEVTRAKAAEAAIQADVDQNEADSDAADAVLQSNIDGLSNSAVSSLNDLSDVVIDDGPWPSNAGNISYYINGSSMTNTTNKSLGNTAFGDDALSRITDGQQNTGLGTYANLQTSTGSFNTAIGYGTLFANTTGDDNVSVGNNSALRVTSGSSNVAIGSNSLNTTTIGSYNTAIGRSAKASSASANNETILGYLTTGQGTNTVTLGNSSVSAVYMAEDSGATVYAGGLNIGGTAVTSSATELNILDGVTATATELNLIDGVTA
;
A
#
# COMPACT_ATOMS: atom_id res chain seq x y z
N MET A 1 -0.91 -56.50 -0.06
CA MET A 1 -0.22 -56.32 1.24
C MET A 1 -1.28 -56.41 2.34
N LYS A 2 -1.75 -57.62 2.61
CA LYS A 2 -1.13 -58.57 3.55
C LYS A 2 -1.42 -58.27 5.04
N LYS A 3 -1.79 -57.04 5.42
CA LYS A 3 -2.16 -56.75 6.83
C LYS A 3 -3.67 -56.86 7.10
N ASN A 4 -4.52 -56.40 6.17
CA ASN A 4 -5.97 -56.34 6.44
C ASN A 4 -6.69 -57.69 6.24
N ILE A 5 -6.17 -58.57 5.37
CA ILE A 5 -6.68 -59.94 5.24
C ILE A 5 -6.26 -60.81 6.43
N LEU A 6 -5.08 -60.56 7.03
CA LEU A 6 -4.61 -61.30 8.20
C LEU A 6 -5.39 -60.92 9.47
N LEU A 7 -5.82 -59.66 9.60
CA LEU A 7 -6.64 -59.20 10.72
C LEU A 7 -8.08 -59.71 10.65
N PHE A 8 -8.65 -59.85 9.45
CA PHE A 8 -9.98 -60.45 9.27
C PHE A 8 -9.97 -61.98 9.44
N LEU A 9 -8.84 -62.66 9.16
CA LEU A 9 -8.70 -64.10 9.37
C LEU A 9 -8.46 -64.50 10.85
N MET A 10 -7.99 -63.58 11.70
CA MET A 10 -7.73 -63.87 13.13
C MET A 10 -8.97 -63.75 14.03
N VAL A 11 -10.03 -63.07 13.60
CA VAL A 11 -11.22 -62.81 14.44
C VAL A 11 -12.33 -63.87 14.26
N MET A 12 -12.18 -64.79 13.30
CA MET A 12 -13.24 -65.78 12.94
C MET A 12 -12.88 -67.25 13.23
N SER A 13 -12.06 -67.55 14.24
CA SER A 13 -11.81 -68.95 14.61
C SER A 13 -11.66 -69.18 16.12
N PRO A 14 -12.74 -69.55 16.82
CA PRO A 14 -12.66 -70.47 17.94
C PRO A 14 -12.73 -71.91 17.43
N LEU A 15 -11.62 -72.64 17.63
CA LEU A 15 -11.51 -74.08 17.42
C LEU A 15 -12.57 -74.82 18.24
N LEU A 16 -13.44 -75.58 17.58
CA LEU A 16 -14.25 -76.59 18.23
C LEU A 16 -13.37 -77.83 18.44
N THR A 17 -12.88 -78.00 19.66
CA THR A 17 -12.31 -79.26 20.12
C THR A 17 -13.45 -80.27 20.29
N PHE A 18 -13.46 -81.33 19.48
CA PHE A 18 -14.34 -82.47 19.75
C PHE A 18 -13.77 -83.23 20.95
N SER A 19 -14.40 -83.10 22.11
CA SER A 19 -14.18 -84.00 23.23
C SER A 19 -14.73 -85.38 22.86
N GLN A 20 -13.87 -86.33 22.50
CA GLN A 20 -14.26 -87.74 22.44
C GLN A 20 -14.10 -88.33 23.84
N SER A 21 -15.11 -88.15 24.69
CA SER A 21 -15.28 -89.04 25.83
C SER A 21 -15.76 -90.39 25.31
N SER A 22 -15.09 -91.48 25.70
CA SER A 22 -15.54 -92.83 25.38
C SER A 22 -16.93 -93.04 25.99
N ASP A 23 -17.96 -93.16 25.15
CA ASP A 23 -19.36 -93.45 25.52
C ASP A 23 -19.49 -94.88 26.05
N ALA A 24 -18.93 -95.12 27.23
CA ALA A 24 -19.00 -96.39 27.91
C ALA A 24 -18.70 -96.21 29.40
N PHE A 25 -19.38 -96.98 30.25
CA PHE A 25 -19.13 -97.00 31.69
C PHE A 25 -18.57 -98.35 32.14
N SER A 26 -17.85 -98.36 33.26
CA SER A 26 -17.32 -99.58 33.85
C SER A 26 -18.36 -100.30 34.69
N TYR A 27 -18.40 -101.63 34.58
CA TYR A 27 -19.26 -102.49 35.37
C TYR A 27 -18.44 -103.66 35.93
N GLN A 28 -18.62 -103.98 37.21
CA GLN A 28 -17.98 -105.12 37.85
C GLN A 28 -19.01 -105.94 38.62
N SER A 29 -18.86 -107.26 38.61
CA SER A 29 -19.72 -108.17 39.37
C SER A 29 -18.94 -109.40 39.84
N VAL A 30 -19.41 -110.05 40.89
CA VAL A 30 -18.85 -111.30 41.44
C VAL A 30 -19.79 -112.45 41.11
N LEU A 31 -19.27 -113.51 40.49
CA LEU A 31 -20.05 -114.69 40.14
C LEU A 31 -19.97 -115.74 41.24
N ARG A 32 -21.15 -116.28 41.58
CA ARG A 32 -21.33 -117.33 42.57
C ARG A 32 -22.24 -118.43 42.02
N ASP A 33 -22.00 -119.67 42.45
CA ASP A 33 -22.87 -120.81 42.15
C ASP A 33 -24.16 -120.78 42.98
N ALA A 34 -25.07 -121.72 42.72
CA ALA A 34 -26.34 -121.82 43.45
C ALA A 34 -26.19 -122.08 44.96
N ASN A 35 -25.02 -122.56 45.39
CA ASN A 35 -24.68 -122.79 46.80
C ASN A 35 -23.94 -121.58 47.43
N GLY A 36 -23.73 -120.49 46.66
CA GLY A 36 -23.06 -119.27 47.10
C GLY A 36 -21.53 -119.30 46.98
N ASN A 37 -20.93 -120.38 46.49
CA ASN A 37 -19.48 -120.49 46.30
C ASN A 37 -19.03 -119.65 45.10
N ILE A 38 -17.81 -119.12 45.18
CA ILE A 38 -17.26 -118.27 44.11
C ILE A 38 -16.91 -119.14 42.89
N ILE A 39 -17.31 -118.68 41.71
CA ILE A 39 -16.91 -119.27 40.44
C ILE A 39 -15.64 -118.56 39.98
N SER A 40 -14.48 -119.15 40.28
CA SER A 40 -13.17 -118.54 40.00
C SER A 40 -12.47 -119.16 38.78
N SER A 41 -11.73 -118.35 38.03
CA SER A 41 -10.85 -118.79 36.92
C SER A 41 -11.54 -119.64 35.84
N ARG A 42 -12.79 -119.33 35.50
CA ARG A 42 -13.53 -119.96 34.39
C ARG A 42 -13.89 -118.95 33.31
N ASN A 43 -13.97 -119.42 32.07
CA ASN A 43 -14.47 -118.64 30.95
C ASN A 43 -16.01 -118.56 31.04
N VAL A 44 -16.52 -117.34 30.86
CA VAL A 44 -17.95 -117.03 30.94
C VAL A 44 -18.35 -116.11 29.79
N LEU A 45 -19.53 -116.36 29.24
CA LEU A 45 -20.20 -115.45 28.33
C LEU A 45 -21.16 -114.57 29.13
N VAL A 46 -21.03 -113.26 28.99
CA VAL A 46 -21.85 -112.27 29.70
C VAL A 46 -22.61 -111.43 28.70
N ASP A 47 -23.94 -111.50 28.75
CA ASP A 47 -24.81 -110.65 27.95
C ASP A 47 -25.38 -109.54 28.82
N VAL A 48 -25.21 -108.31 28.32
CA VAL A 48 -25.71 -107.09 28.93
C VAL A 48 -26.81 -106.54 28.06
N SER A 49 -27.91 -106.12 28.69
CA SER A 49 -29.01 -105.44 28.03
C SER A 49 -29.43 -104.24 28.86
N ILE A 50 -29.63 -103.09 28.22
CA ILE A 50 -30.23 -101.91 28.85
C ILE A 50 -31.65 -101.78 28.31
N LEU A 51 -32.59 -101.63 29.23
CA LEU A 51 -33.99 -101.43 28.93
C LEU A 51 -34.39 -100.03 29.38
N SER A 52 -35.13 -99.34 28.53
CA SER A 52 -35.84 -98.11 28.89
C SER A 52 -37.33 -98.43 28.96
N SER A 53 -37.96 -98.19 30.12
CA SER A 53 -39.40 -98.46 30.33
C SER A 53 -39.85 -99.86 29.85
N GLN A 54 -39.03 -100.89 30.13
CA GLN A 54 -39.23 -102.30 29.77
C GLN A 54 -39.02 -102.69 28.29
N SER A 55 -38.63 -101.75 27.42
CA SER A 55 -38.20 -102.06 26.04
C SER A 55 -36.67 -102.11 25.94
N LEU A 56 -36.14 -103.07 25.17
CA LEU A 56 -34.70 -103.18 24.91
C LEU A 56 -34.23 -101.98 24.07
N VAL A 57 -33.31 -101.18 24.61
CA VAL A 57 -32.69 -100.05 23.90
C VAL A 57 -31.23 -100.32 23.53
N TYR A 58 -30.58 -101.25 24.23
CA TYR A 58 -29.20 -101.61 23.96
C TYR A 58 -28.90 -103.02 24.41
N SER A 59 -28.08 -103.74 23.65
CA SER A 59 -27.51 -105.03 24.08
C SER A 59 -26.11 -105.24 23.55
N GLU A 60 -25.29 -105.94 24.32
CA GLU A 60 -23.96 -106.39 23.92
C GLU A 60 -23.56 -107.68 24.66
N SER A 61 -22.63 -108.42 24.07
CA SER A 61 -22.12 -109.69 24.59
C SER A 61 -20.61 -109.62 24.80
N HIS A 62 -20.13 -110.16 25.92
CA HIS A 62 -18.71 -110.23 26.27
C HIS A 62 -18.30 -111.66 26.59
N ASN A 63 -17.27 -112.15 25.93
CA ASN A 63 -16.59 -113.38 26.32
C ASN A 63 -15.41 -112.99 27.21
N THR A 64 -15.46 -113.37 28.49
CA THR A 64 -14.48 -112.98 29.50
C THR A 64 -14.21 -114.13 30.46
N SER A 65 -13.24 -113.99 31.36
CA SER A 65 -12.97 -114.97 32.41
C SER A 65 -13.10 -114.35 33.79
N THR A 66 -13.63 -115.12 34.73
CA THR A 66 -13.72 -114.72 36.14
C THR A 66 -12.32 -114.71 36.76
N SER A 67 -12.00 -113.71 37.58
CA SER A 67 -10.74 -113.69 38.35
C SER A 67 -10.68 -114.80 39.40
N SER A 68 -9.56 -114.91 40.13
CA SER A 68 -9.43 -115.83 41.27
C SER A 68 -10.45 -115.57 42.39
N ASN A 69 -11.02 -114.36 42.45
CA ASN A 69 -12.08 -113.98 43.39
C ASN A 69 -13.48 -113.99 42.74
N GLY A 70 -13.61 -114.56 41.54
CA GLY A 70 -14.85 -114.66 40.78
C GLY A 70 -15.37 -113.35 40.19
N ILE A 71 -14.53 -112.31 40.11
CA ILE A 71 -14.94 -111.01 39.58
C ILE A 71 -14.87 -111.01 38.06
N ILE A 72 -15.88 -110.44 37.42
CA ILE A 72 -15.85 -109.97 36.03
C ILE A 72 -15.79 -108.44 36.00
N SER A 73 -14.99 -107.90 35.08
CA SER A 73 -14.92 -106.46 34.81
C SER A 73 -15.24 -106.21 33.34
N LEU A 74 -16.26 -105.42 33.09
CA LEU A 74 -16.77 -105.09 31.76
C LEU A 74 -16.74 -103.57 31.55
N LYS A 75 -16.59 -103.17 30.30
CA LYS A 75 -16.79 -101.79 29.86
C LYS A 75 -18.02 -101.76 28.96
N ILE A 76 -19.15 -101.34 29.53
CA ILE A 76 -20.45 -101.40 28.87
C ILE A 76 -20.63 -100.22 27.93
N GLY A 77 -21.01 -100.49 26.69
CA GLY A 77 -21.03 -99.50 25.60
C GLY A 77 -19.84 -99.62 24.65
N SER A 78 -18.85 -100.47 24.98
CA SER A 78 -17.63 -100.59 24.17
C SER A 78 -17.80 -101.44 22.90
N LYS A 79 -18.75 -102.37 22.87
CA LYS A 79 -18.90 -103.34 21.77
C LYS A 79 -19.91 -102.90 20.71
N ASN A 80 -20.82 -101.99 21.04
CA ASN A 80 -21.84 -101.47 20.13
C ASN A 80 -22.05 -99.96 20.31
N GLN A 81 -20.96 -99.18 20.17
CA GLN A 81 -20.94 -97.73 20.47
C GLN A 81 -22.02 -96.94 19.75
N SER A 82 -22.29 -97.23 18.47
CA SER A 82 -23.32 -96.52 17.70
C SER A 82 -24.72 -96.69 18.30
N SER A 83 -25.05 -97.88 18.81
CA SER A 83 -26.33 -98.10 19.50
C SER A 83 -26.32 -97.52 20.91
N PHE A 84 -25.17 -97.44 21.56
CA PHE A 84 -25.04 -96.92 22.91
C PHE A 84 -25.18 -95.38 22.96
N SER A 85 -24.57 -94.66 22.01
CA SER A 85 -24.71 -93.20 21.88
C SER A 85 -26.13 -92.76 21.49
N ASN A 86 -26.94 -93.67 20.93
CA ASN A 86 -28.34 -93.44 20.59
C ASN A 86 -29.31 -93.68 21.76
N ILE A 87 -28.82 -94.11 22.93
CA ILE A 87 -29.67 -94.22 24.13
C ILE A 87 -30.03 -92.81 24.58
N ASP A 88 -31.33 -92.51 24.67
CA ASP A 88 -31.81 -91.25 25.22
C ASP A 88 -31.73 -91.24 26.75
N TRP A 89 -30.60 -90.77 27.28
CA TRP A 89 -30.34 -90.66 28.71
C TRP A 89 -31.18 -89.59 29.43
N SER A 90 -31.97 -88.77 28.72
CA SER A 90 -32.85 -87.78 29.35
C SER A 90 -34.08 -88.42 30.02
N ASN A 91 -34.40 -89.67 29.67
CA ASN A 91 -35.47 -90.43 30.31
C ASN A 91 -34.98 -91.07 31.64
N ASN A 92 -35.70 -90.85 32.73
CA ASN A 92 -35.24 -91.22 34.08
C ASN A 92 -35.42 -92.71 34.45
N ASN A 93 -35.82 -93.58 33.51
CA ASN A 93 -36.16 -94.98 33.81
C ASN A 93 -35.37 -95.97 32.93
N HIS A 94 -34.07 -96.08 33.18
CA HIS A 94 -33.20 -97.07 32.57
C HIS A 94 -32.84 -98.18 33.56
N SER A 95 -32.91 -99.43 33.10
CA SER A 95 -32.50 -100.60 33.89
C SER A 95 -31.52 -101.48 33.09
N ILE A 96 -30.49 -101.97 33.76
CA ILE A 96 -29.51 -102.90 33.21
C ILE A 96 -29.87 -104.33 33.64
N THR A 97 -29.88 -105.24 32.67
CA THR A 97 -30.02 -106.69 32.87
C THR A 97 -28.72 -107.38 32.45
N VAL A 98 -28.19 -108.25 33.30
CA VAL A 98 -26.95 -109.01 33.04
C VAL A 98 -27.24 -110.50 33.14
N LYS A 99 -26.90 -111.26 32.11
CA LYS A 99 -27.03 -112.72 32.05
C LYS A 99 -25.67 -113.37 31.86
N VAL A 100 -25.41 -114.47 32.56
CA VAL A 100 -24.12 -115.18 32.49
C VAL A 100 -24.28 -116.67 32.20
N SER A 101 -23.45 -117.20 31.29
CA SER A 101 -23.36 -118.62 30.89
C SER A 101 -21.94 -119.18 31.08
N LEU A 102 -21.83 -120.45 31.50
CA LEU A 102 -20.58 -121.20 31.64
C LEU A 102 -20.49 -122.21 30.49
N GLU A 103 -19.38 -122.16 29.75
CA GLU A 103 -18.99 -123.18 28.76
C GLU A 103 -20.09 -123.58 27.75
N GLY A 104 -20.95 -122.62 27.36
CA GLY A 104 -21.92 -122.79 26.28
C GLY A 104 -23.23 -123.50 26.66
N SER A 105 -23.55 -123.61 27.94
CA SER A 105 -24.85 -124.11 28.44
C SER A 105 -25.84 -122.97 28.75
N ASP A 106 -27.11 -123.30 29.08
CA ASP A 106 -28.16 -122.32 29.41
C ASP A 106 -27.73 -121.31 30.50
N TYR A 107 -28.15 -120.04 30.38
CA TYR A 107 -27.78 -118.97 31.32
C TYR A 107 -28.23 -119.31 32.75
N TYR A 108 -27.28 -119.29 33.69
CA TYR A 108 -27.49 -119.75 35.07
C TYR A 108 -27.60 -118.62 36.09
N VAL A 109 -27.27 -117.37 35.72
CA VAL A 109 -27.48 -116.17 36.55
C VAL A 109 -28.08 -115.04 35.71
N THR A 110 -29.17 -114.43 36.18
CA THR A 110 -29.76 -113.19 35.62
C THR A 110 -29.97 -112.17 36.73
N THR A 111 -29.41 -110.97 36.59
CA THR A 111 -29.63 -109.84 37.51
C THR A 111 -30.21 -108.65 36.77
N LYS A 112 -31.04 -107.85 37.46
CA LYS A 112 -31.60 -106.59 36.97
C LYS A 112 -31.41 -105.48 38.00
N SER A 113 -30.96 -104.30 37.58
CA SER A 113 -30.75 -103.11 38.42
C SER A 113 -31.11 -101.83 37.68
N ASP A 114 -31.55 -100.79 38.37
CA ASP A 114 -31.81 -99.48 37.78
C ASP A 114 -30.50 -98.65 37.67
N LEU A 115 -30.42 -97.79 36.66
CA LEU A 115 -29.33 -96.84 36.45
C LEU A 115 -29.78 -95.45 36.92
N LEU A 116 -29.07 -94.85 37.88
CA LEU A 116 -29.37 -93.52 38.45
C LEU A 116 -28.37 -92.46 37.97
N SER A 117 -28.85 -91.25 37.69
CA SER A 117 -28.02 -90.11 37.24
C SER A 117 -27.20 -89.48 38.37
N VAL A 118 -26.03 -88.92 38.04
CA VAL A 118 -25.15 -88.19 38.98
C VAL A 118 -25.63 -86.74 39.15
N PRO A 119 -25.67 -86.16 40.38
CA PRO A 119 -26.33 -84.87 40.66
C PRO A 119 -25.84 -83.63 39.86
N TYR A 120 -24.59 -83.58 39.40
CA TYR A 120 -24.01 -82.35 38.81
C TYR A 120 -24.36 -82.11 37.33
N ALA A 121 -24.92 -83.09 36.61
CA ALA A 121 -25.23 -82.93 35.20
C ALA A 121 -26.48 -82.07 34.92
N LEU A 122 -27.34 -81.84 35.92
CA LEU A 122 -28.59 -81.07 35.74
C LEU A 122 -28.41 -79.53 35.84
N TYR A 123 -27.49 -79.01 36.66
CA TYR A 123 -27.39 -77.57 36.93
C TYR A 123 -26.66 -76.76 35.84
N ALA A 124 -25.79 -77.38 35.04
CA ALA A 124 -24.99 -76.65 34.05
C ALA A 124 -25.81 -76.19 32.82
N LYS A 125 -26.96 -76.83 32.54
CA LYS A 125 -27.82 -76.47 31.39
C LYS A 125 -28.76 -75.30 31.67
N GLU A 126 -29.19 -75.10 32.91
CA GLU A 126 -30.18 -74.05 33.25
C GLU A 126 -29.56 -72.67 33.52
N SER A 127 -28.23 -72.55 33.68
CA SER A 127 -27.60 -71.25 33.98
C SER A 127 -27.67 -70.23 32.82
N ALA A 128 -27.86 -70.70 31.59
CA ALA A 128 -28.03 -69.85 30.42
C ALA A 128 -29.42 -69.18 30.33
N ASP A 129 -30.42 -69.71 31.05
CA ASP A 129 -31.83 -69.27 30.99
C ASP A 129 -32.28 -68.54 32.27
N SER A 130 -31.35 -68.04 33.10
CA SER A 130 -31.70 -67.38 34.36
C SER A 130 -32.49 -66.08 34.13
N PRO A 131 -33.74 -65.95 34.63
CA PRO A 131 -34.58 -64.77 34.44
C PRO A 131 -33.96 -63.45 34.94
N GLN A 132 -33.11 -63.53 35.98
CA GLN A 132 -32.40 -62.38 36.53
C GLN A 132 -31.33 -61.84 35.55
N LEU A 133 -30.70 -62.74 34.81
CA LEU A 133 -29.66 -62.40 33.84
C LEU A 133 -30.30 -61.76 32.60
N ILE A 134 -31.42 -62.31 32.14
CA ILE A 134 -32.26 -61.73 31.07
C ILE A 134 -32.75 -60.32 31.46
N SER A 135 -33.25 -60.15 32.68
CA SER A 135 -33.71 -58.83 33.17
C SER A 135 -32.58 -57.80 33.27
N SER A 136 -31.37 -58.22 33.66
CA SER A 136 -30.23 -57.31 33.76
C SER A 136 -29.73 -56.88 32.38
N ILE A 137 -29.68 -57.80 31.41
CA ILE A 137 -29.36 -57.48 30.01
C ILE A 137 -30.38 -56.49 29.44
N ALA A 138 -31.67 -56.71 29.69
CA ALA A 138 -32.72 -55.81 29.21
C ALA A 138 -32.60 -54.38 29.77
N LYS A 139 -32.18 -54.23 31.04
CA LYS A 139 -31.91 -52.91 31.65
C LYS A 139 -30.72 -52.22 31.01
N VAL A 140 -29.61 -52.94 30.84
CA VAL A 140 -28.41 -52.39 30.18
C VAL A 140 -28.73 -51.98 28.75
N GLN A 141 -29.51 -52.77 28.02
CA GLN A 141 -29.94 -52.41 26.67
C GLN A 141 -30.77 -51.12 26.67
N ALA A 142 -31.74 -50.99 27.58
CA ALA A 142 -32.54 -49.77 27.70
C ALA A 142 -31.68 -48.53 28.05
N ASP A 143 -30.67 -48.68 28.90
CA ASP A 143 -29.73 -47.60 29.23
C ASP A 143 -28.86 -47.22 28.02
N VAL A 144 -28.42 -48.19 27.22
CA VAL A 144 -27.69 -47.94 25.96
C VAL A 144 -28.58 -47.21 24.96
N ASP A 145 -29.80 -47.68 24.75
CA ASP A 145 -30.76 -47.07 23.83
C ASP A 145 -31.07 -45.61 24.24
N GLN A 146 -31.21 -45.35 25.55
CA GLN A 146 -31.41 -43.98 26.05
C GLN A 146 -30.18 -43.10 25.84
N ASN A 147 -28.97 -43.60 26.07
CA ASN A 147 -27.73 -42.86 25.81
C ASN A 147 -27.56 -42.54 24.32
N GLU A 148 -27.93 -43.46 23.43
CA GLU A 148 -27.96 -43.19 21.98
C GLU A 148 -28.95 -42.07 21.66
N ALA A 149 -30.17 -42.13 22.21
CA ALA A 149 -31.19 -41.09 22.01
C ALA A 149 -30.76 -39.71 22.56
N ASP A 150 -30.12 -39.67 23.73
CA ASP A 150 -29.61 -38.44 24.34
C ASP A 150 -28.44 -37.86 23.51
N SER A 151 -27.56 -38.72 22.99
CA SER A 151 -26.47 -38.32 22.09
C SER A 151 -27.03 -37.72 20.79
N ASP A 152 -28.03 -38.36 20.18
CA ASP A 152 -28.68 -37.87 18.96
C ASP A 152 -29.36 -36.51 19.20
N ALA A 153 -30.00 -36.32 20.35
CA ALA A 153 -30.63 -35.05 20.71
C ALA A 153 -29.60 -33.93 20.96
N ALA A 154 -28.47 -34.25 21.57
CA ALA A 154 -27.36 -33.31 21.76
C ALA A 154 -26.74 -32.90 20.42
N ASP A 155 -26.52 -33.86 19.51
CA ASP A 155 -26.01 -33.60 18.16
C ASP A 155 -26.96 -32.73 17.34
N ALA A 156 -28.27 -32.96 17.44
CA ALA A 156 -29.29 -32.13 16.78
C ALA A 156 -29.29 -30.68 17.33
N THR A 157 -29.10 -30.52 18.64
CA THR A 157 -29.00 -29.20 19.29
C THR A 157 -27.74 -28.46 18.82
N LEU A 158 -26.58 -29.12 18.87
CA LEU A 158 -25.30 -28.55 18.44
C LEU A 158 -25.33 -28.18 16.95
N THR A 159 -25.97 -29.00 16.12
CA THR A 159 -26.17 -28.71 14.69
C THR A 159 -26.99 -27.43 14.49
N THR A 160 -28.03 -27.24 15.29
CA THR A 160 -28.89 -26.05 15.24
C THR A 160 -28.12 -24.80 15.67
N ASP A 161 -27.40 -24.86 16.79
CA ASP A 161 -26.61 -23.75 17.31
C ASP A 161 -25.48 -23.34 16.36
N LEU A 162 -24.77 -24.33 15.80
CA LEU A 162 -23.73 -24.09 14.81
C LEU A 162 -24.31 -23.44 13.54
N THR A 163 -25.48 -23.89 13.10
CA THR A 163 -26.15 -23.29 11.93
C THR A 163 -26.56 -21.84 12.20
N ALA A 164 -27.06 -21.54 13.40
CA ALA A 164 -27.42 -20.18 13.81
C ALA A 164 -26.17 -19.29 13.90
N GLU A 165 -25.07 -19.78 14.46
CA GLU A 165 -23.82 -19.03 14.58
C GLU A 165 -23.19 -18.76 13.21
N VAL A 166 -23.17 -19.76 12.32
CA VAL A 166 -22.73 -19.58 10.93
C VAL A 166 -23.58 -18.54 10.21
N THR A 167 -24.89 -18.53 10.45
CA THR A 167 -25.79 -17.52 9.88
C THR A 167 -25.47 -16.13 10.39
N ARG A 168 -25.24 -15.97 11.70
CA ARG A 168 -24.85 -14.69 12.30
C ARG A 168 -23.50 -14.21 11.78
N ALA A 169 -22.51 -15.09 11.70
CA ALA A 169 -21.17 -14.77 11.20
C ALA A 169 -21.23 -14.30 9.74
N LYS A 170 -21.98 -15.00 8.88
CA LYS A 170 -22.19 -14.59 7.48
C LYS A 170 -22.88 -13.24 7.34
N ALA A 171 -23.87 -12.95 8.20
CA ALA A 171 -24.54 -11.66 8.20
C ALA A 171 -23.59 -10.53 8.64
N ALA A 172 -22.74 -10.78 9.64
CA ALA A 172 -21.73 -9.83 10.08
C ALA A 172 -20.66 -9.60 9.00
N GLU A 173 -20.19 -10.66 8.34
CA GLU A 173 -19.25 -10.57 7.22
C GLU A 173 -19.83 -9.73 6.07
N ALA A 174 -21.09 -9.95 5.70
CA ALA A 174 -21.76 -9.15 4.68
C ALA A 174 -21.91 -7.67 5.09
N ALA A 175 -22.18 -7.38 6.36
CA ALA A 175 -22.26 -6.01 6.86
C ALA A 175 -20.90 -5.30 6.85
N ILE A 176 -19.83 -6.02 7.24
CA ILE A 176 -18.45 -5.50 7.17
C ILE A 176 -18.06 -5.24 5.71
N GLN A 177 -18.37 -6.16 4.80
CA GLN A 177 -18.07 -5.97 3.38
C GLN A 177 -18.78 -4.73 2.82
N ALA A 178 -20.06 -4.52 3.16
CA ALA A 178 -20.81 -3.35 2.72
C ALA A 178 -20.21 -2.03 3.25
N ASP A 179 -19.71 -2.03 4.49
CA ASP A 179 -19.02 -0.85 5.08
C ASP A 179 -17.68 -0.58 4.39
N VAL A 180 -16.91 -1.61 4.08
CA VAL A 180 -15.66 -1.50 3.31
C VAL A 180 -15.94 -0.96 1.91
N ASP A 181 -16.92 -1.51 1.19
CA ASP A 181 -17.31 -1.06 -0.15
C ASP A 181 -17.74 0.42 -0.15
N GLN A 182 -18.48 0.85 0.90
CA GLN A 182 -18.88 2.25 1.05
C GLN A 182 -17.66 3.16 1.32
N ASN A 183 -16.72 2.75 2.16
CA ASN A 183 -15.51 3.50 2.43
C ASN A 183 -14.62 3.66 1.18
N GLU A 184 -14.53 2.62 0.34
CA GLU A 184 -13.85 2.70 -0.96
C GLU A 184 -14.55 3.72 -1.88
N ALA A 185 -15.88 3.66 -1.98
CA ALA A 185 -16.65 4.62 -2.79
C ALA A 185 -16.52 6.08 -2.30
N ASP A 186 -16.52 6.29 -0.99
CA ASP A 186 -16.32 7.60 -0.37
C ASP A 186 -14.90 8.13 -0.63
N SER A 187 -13.89 7.26 -0.58
CA SER A 187 -12.49 7.59 -0.92
C SER A 187 -12.35 7.99 -2.39
N ASP A 188 -12.92 7.20 -3.31
CA ASP A 188 -12.89 7.49 -4.75
C ASP A 188 -13.58 8.83 -5.07
N ALA A 189 -14.69 9.14 -4.40
CA ALA A 189 -15.38 10.42 -4.55
C ALA A 189 -14.54 11.61 -4.04
N ALA A 190 -13.87 11.45 -2.90
CA ALA A 190 -12.96 12.46 -2.36
C ALA A 190 -11.76 12.71 -3.29
N ASP A 191 -11.16 11.65 -3.81
CA ASP A 191 -10.06 11.72 -4.78
C ASP A 191 -10.49 12.41 -6.07
N ALA A 192 -11.69 12.12 -6.58
CA ALA A 192 -12.25 12.80 -7.76
C ALA A 192 -12.44 14.32 -7.52
N VAL A 193 -12.91 14.72 -6.34
CA VAL A 193 -13.04 16.14 -5.98
C VAL A 193 -11.67 16.81 -5.88
N LEU A 194 -10.68 16.15 -5.26
CA LEU A 194 -9.31 16.65 -5.18
C LEU A 194 -8.70 16.80 -6.57
N GLN A 195 -8.88 15.80 -7.45
CA GLN A 195 -8.42 15.87 -8.83
C GLN A 195 -9.07 17.03 -9.57
N SER A 196 -10.39 17.23 -9.43
CA SER A 196 -11.08 18.39 -10.02
C SER A 196 -10.55 19.73 -9.50
N ASN A 197 -10.21 19.82 -8.21
CA ASN A 197 -9.64 21.03 -7.63
C ASN A 197 -8.21 21.29 -8.16
N ILE A 198 -7.40 20.24 -8.31
CA ILE A 198 -6.05 20.31 -8.88
C ILE A 198 -6.13 20.73 -10.35
N ASP A 199 -7.01 20.10 -11.12
CA ASP A 199 -7.24 20.42 -12.53
C ASP A 199 -7.74 21.86 -12.68
N GLY A 200 -8.66 22.31 -11.82
CA GLY A 200 -9.11 23.70 -11.79
C GLY A 200 -7.98 24.68 -11.50
N LEU A 201 -7.08 24.36 -10.55
CA LEU A 201 -5.92 25.22 -10.23
C LEU A 201 -4.91 25.27 -11.39
N SER A 202 -4.58 24.11 -11.97
CA SER A 202 -3.66 24.00 -13.11
C SER A 202 -4.20 24.69 -14.35
N ASN A 203 -5.51 24.61 -14.59
CA ASN A 203 -6.12 25.03 -15.84
C ASN A 203 -6.75 26.43 -15.79
N SER A 204 -6.94 27.02 -14.59
CA SER A 204 -7.46 28.38 -14.44
C SER A 204 -6.49 29.35 -13.76
N ALA A 205 -5.66 28.95 -12.80
CA ALA A 205 -4.77 29.92 -12.13
C ALA A 205 -3.50 30.19 -12.94
N VAL A 206 -2.89 29.16 -13.54
CA VAL A 206 -1.72 29.32 -14.43
C VAL A 206 -2.15 29.86 -15.80
N SER A 207 -3.31 29.41 -16.31
CA SER A 207 -3.87 30.01 -17.52
C SER A 207 -4.27 31.46 -17.27
N SER A 208 -4.86 31.84 -16.12
CA SER A 208 -5.24 33.25 -15.85
C SER A 208 -4.07 34.23 -15.82
N LEU A 209 -2.83 33.75 -15.59
CA LEU A 209 -1.64 34.57 -15.72
C LEU A 209 -1.22 34.76 -17.19
N ASN A 210 -1.53 33.77 -18.04
CA ASN A 210 -1.35 33.78 -19.50
C ASN A 210 -2.58 34.35 -20.26
N ASP A 211 -3.74 34.42 -19.60
CA ASP A 211 -5.02 34.93 -20.09
C ASP A 211 -5.29 36.36 -19.59
N LEU A 212 -4.32 36.96 -18.86
CA LEU A 212 -4.19 38.40 -18.79
C LEU A 212 -3.97 38.88 -20.22
N SER A 213 -5.06 39.16 -20.94
CA SER A 213 -5.03 39.54 -22.36
C SER A 213 -4.17 40.78 -22.64
N ASP A 214 -3.88 41.54 -21.58
CA ASP A 214 -3.00 42.68 -21.57
C ASP A 214 -1.54 42.34 -21.24
N VAL A 215 -1.23 41.22 -20.57
CA VAL A 215 0.14 40.80 -20.24
C VAL A 215 0.63 39.77 -21.25
N VAL A 216 1.54 40.17 -22.14
CA VAL A 216 2.22 39.25 -23.05
C VAL A 216 3.62 38.96 -22.50
N ILE A 217 3.85 37.70 -22.14
CA ILE A 217 5.16 37.14 -21.86
C ILE A 217 5.60 36.42 -23.13
N ASP A 218 6.52 37.00 -23.90
CA ASP A 218 7.06 36.32 -25.09
C ASP A 218 8.06 35.25 -24.64
N ASP A 219 7.61 34.00 -24.63
CA ASP A 219 8.36 32.80 -24.26
C ASP A 219 8.68 31.88 -25.46
N GLY A 220 8.60 32.41 -26.69
CA GLY A 220 8.57 31.61 -27.93
C GLY A 220 9.63 30.50 -28.04
N PRO A 221 9.33 29.39 -28.75
CA PRO A 221 10.11 28.16 -28.74
C PRO A 221 11.32 28.28 -29.67
N TRP A 222 12.33 29.06 -29.28
CA TRP A 222 13.48 29.33 -30.13
C TRP A 222 14.78 28.72 -29.57
N PRO A 223 15.46 27.85 -30.35
CA PRO A 223 16.53 26.97 -29.86
C PRO A 223 17.84 27.68 -29.49
N SER A 224 17.89 29.01 -29.46
CA SER A 224 19.12 29.77 -29.29
C SER A 224 19.17 30.74 -28.12
N ASN A 225 18.16 30.83 -27.23
CA ASN A 225 18.28 31.67 -26.02
C ASN A 225 17.23 31.35 -24.95
N ALA A 226 17.45 30.29 -24.19
CA ALA A 226 16.60 29.84 -23.08
C ALA A 226 16.65 30.75 -21.81
N GLY A 227 16.85 32.07 -21.95
CA GLY A 227 17.18 32.94 -20.81
C GLY A 227 16.65 34.37 -20.78
N ASN A 228 16.08 34.93 -21.86
CA ASN A 228 15.60 36.32 -21.86
C ASN A 228 14.15 36.40 -22.32
N ILE A 229 13.28 36.83 -21.40
CA ILE A 229 11.84 36.99 -21.58
C ILE A 229 11.55 38.48 -21.77
N SER A 230 10.83 38.85 -22.83
CA SER A 230 10.33 40.22 -22.98
C SER A 230 8.95 40.32 -22.31
N TYR A 231 8.75 41.37 -21.51
CA TYR A 231 7.53 41.57 -20.71
C TYR A 231 6.76 42.80 -21.21
N TYR A 232 5.50 42.61 -21.59
CA TYR A 232 4.61 43.65 -22.11
C TYR A 232 3.31 43.68 -21.31
N ILE A 233 2.85 44.86 -20.88
CA ILE A 233 1.52 45.04 -20.29
C ILE A 233 0.72 46.12 -21.02
N ASN A 234 -0.49 45.78 -21.47
CA ASN A 234 -1.54 46.63 -22.04
C ASN A 234 -1.16 47.29 -23.38
N GLY A 235 -0.48 46.54 -24.26
CA GLY A 235 -0.09 47.01 -25.59
C GLY A 235 -0.45 45.99 -26.65
N SER A 236 -0.96 46.47 -27.79
CA SER A 236 -1.08 45.73 -29.03
C SER A 236 0.13 44.82 -29.22
N SER A 237 -0.08 43.50 -29.33
CA SER A 237 0.98 42.53 -29.60
C SER A 237 1.96 43.08 -30.63
N MET A 238 3.26 42.94 -30.38
CA MET A 238 4.32 43.37 -31.29
C MET A 238 4.17 42.69 -32.65
N THR A 239 3.44 43.31 -33.58
CA THR A 239 3.15 42.70 -34.88
C THR A 239 4.34 42.74 -35.85
N ASN A 240 5.54 43.10 -35.41
CA ASN A 240 6.67 43.40 -36.30
C ASN A 240 8.08 43.09 -35.75
N THR A 241 8.25 42.11 -34.86
CA THR A 241 9.60 41.70 -34.42
C THR A 241 10.19 40.63 -35.34
N THR A 242 11.34 40.95 -35.93
CA THR A 242 12.15 40.03 -36.73
C THR A 242 13.05 39.17 -35.84
N ASN A 243 12.53 38.44 -34.84
CA ASN A 243 13.30 37.50 -33.97
C ASN A 243 14.64 38.03 -33.34
N LYS A 244 14.95 39.33 -33.42
CA LYS A 244 16.22 39.94 -32.97
C LYS A 244 16.03 40.94 -31.85
N SER A 245 14.81 41.39 -31.57
CA SER A 245 14.51 42.40 -30.55
C SER A 245 14.41 41.78 -29.16
N LEU A 246 15.56 41.42 -28.58
CA LEU A 246 15.66 40.65 -27.33
C LEU A 246 15.85 41.54 -26.09
N GLY A 247 15.32 41.07 -24.95
CA GLY A 247 15.59 41.63 -23.62
C GLY A 247 14.95 43.01 -23.38
N ASN A 248 13.90 43.35 -24.13
CA ASN A 248 13.19 44.60 -23.94
C ASN A 248 12.14 44.47 -22.83
N THR A 249 11.97 45.51 -22.02
CA THR A 249 10.93 45.60 -20.99
C THR A 249 9.99 46.74 -21.34
N ALA A 250 8.72 46.47 -21.60
CA ALA A 250 7.75 47.50 -21.94
C ALA A 250 6.53 47.45 -21.00
N PHE A 251 6.19 48.58 -20.41
CA PHE A 251 5.02 48.70 -19.54
C PHE A 251 4.29 50.00 -19.87
N GLY A 252 3.01 49.91 -20.21
CA GLY A 252 2.18 51.04 -20.60
C GLY A 252 1.79 51.02 -22.08
N ASP A 253 0.67 51.67 -22.38
CA ASP A 253 0.06 51.72 -23.71
C ASP A 253 1.08 52.14 -24.78
N ASP A 254 1.22 51.29 -25.81
CA ASP A 254 2.12 51.47 -26.95
C ASP A 254 3.62 51.70 -26.59
N ALA A 255 4.07 51.33 -25.40
CA ALA A 255 5.49 51.37 -25.05
C ALA A 255 6.28 50.38 -25.94
N LEU A 256 7.37 50.85 -26.57
CA LEU A 256 8.24 50.04 -27.46
C LEU A 256 7.53 49.32 -28.63
N SER A 257 6.30 49.68 -29.01
CA SER A 257 5.48 48.87 -29.92
C SER A 257 5.99 48.78 -31.37
N ARG A 258 6.96 49.61 -31.76
CA ARG A 258 7.51 49.64 -33.14
C ARG A 258 8.95 49.09 -33.26
N ILE A 259 9.46 48.44 -32.22
CA ILE A 259 10.81 47.86 -32.27
C ILE A 259 10.90 46.67 -33.23
N THR A 260 11.92 46.69 -34.10
CA THR A 260 12.14 45.64 -35.11
C THR A 260 13.35 44.78 -34.73
N ASP A 261 14.51 45.43 -34.49
CA ASP A 261 15.78 44.75 -34.19
C ASP A 261 16.48 45.27 -32.91
N GLY A 262 16.03 46.38 -32.33
CA GLY A 262 16.67 46.96 -31.14
C GLY A 262 16.54 46.08 -29.90
N GLN A 263 17.57 46.07 -29.05
CA GLN A 263 17.69 45.16 -27.91
C GLN A 263 17.84 45.92 -26.58
N GLN A 264 17.44 45.26 -25.48
CA GLN A 264 17.72 45.70 -24.12
C GLN A 264 17.22 47.13 -23.78
N ASN A 265 16.10 47.52 -24.37
CA ASN A 265 15.43 48.78 -24.06
C ASN A 265 14.44 48.62 -22.91
N THR A 266 14.30 49.65 -22.07
CA THR A 266 13.27 49.73 -21.03
C THR A 266 12.32 50.88 -21.36
N GLY A 267 11.06 50.59 -21.60
CA GLY A 267 9.97 51.56 -21.80
C GLY A 267 8.95 51.44 -20.68
N LEU A 268 8.80 52.48 -19.86
CA LEU A 268 7.83 52.52 -18.76
C LEU A 268 6.97 53.79 -18.86
N GLY A 269 5.72 53.65 -19.28
CA GLY A 269 4.76 54.73 -19.47
C GLY A 269 4.15 54.73 -20.87
N THR A 270 2.98 55.35 -21.03
CA THR A 270 2.30 55.47 -22.32
C THR A 270 3.18 56.17 -23.35
N TYR A 271 3.33 55.56 -24.52
CA TYR A 271 4.19 55.98 -25.63
C TYR A 271 5.68 56.12 -25.29
N ALA A 272 6.16 55.44 -24.24
CA ALA A 272 7.58 55.41 -23.93
C ALA A 272 8.36 54.67 -25.01
N ASN A 273 9.30 55.38 -25.64
CA ASN A 273 10.17 54.86 -26.70
C ASN A 273 9.42 54.25 -27.89
N LEU A 274 8.29 54.86 -28.28
CA LEU A 274 7.33 54.32 -29.24
C LEU A 274 7.92 53.96 -30.61
N GLN A 275 8.70 54.86 -31.22
CA GLN A 275 9.11 54.77 -32.63
C GLN A 275 10.42 54.01 -32.86
N THR A 276 11.07 53.49 -31.81
CA THR A 276 12.40 52.88 -31.96
C THR A 276 12.29 51.66 -32.84
N SER A 277 13.06 51.60 -33.93
CA SER A 277 13.13 50.45 -34.83
C SER A 277 14.35 49.59 -34.53
N THR A 278 15.56 50.18 -34.54
CA THR A 278 16.83 49.45 -34.37
C THR A 278 17.67 49.92 -33.18
N GLY A 279 17.26 50.99 -32.51
CA GLY A 279 17.97 51.52 -31.34
C GLY A 279 17.98 50.55 -30.15
N SER A 280 19.12 50.43 -29.49
CA SER A 280 19.35 49.51 -28.37
C SER A 280 19.78 50.25 -27.10
N PHE A 281 19.64 49.58 -25.95
CA PHE A 281 20.10 50.07 -24.64
C PHE A 281 19.48 51.40 -24.17
N ASN A 282 18.30 51.76 -24.67
CA ASN A 282 17.62 52.99 -24.24
C ASN A 282 16.75 52.74 -23.00
N THR A 283 16.75 53.68 -22.05
CA THR A 283 15.85 53.71 -20.89
C THR A 283 14.89 54.89 -21.04
N ALA A 284 13.59 54.63 -21.13
CA ALA A 284 12.53 55.62 -21.33
C ALA A 284 11.46 55.45 -20.25
N ILE A 285 11.40 56.38 -19.29
CA ILE A 285 10.48 56.30 -18.15
C ILE A 285 9.63 57.56 -18.06
N GLY A 286 8.35 57.45 -18.40
CA GLY A 286 7.35 58.52 -18.36
C GLY A 286 6.51 58.58 -19.63
N TYR A 287 5.47 59.42 -19.61
CA TYR A 287 4.62 59.65 -20.77
C TYR A 287 5.42 60.30 -21.92
N GLY A 288 5.40 59.68 -23.11
CA GLY A 288 5.99 60.24 -24.33
C GLY A 288 7.51 60.43 -24.29
N THR A 289 8.23 59.77 -23.38
CA THR A 289 9.70 59.84 -23.35
C THR A 289 10.31 59.14 -24.56
N LEU A 290 11.30 59.74 -25.22
CA LEU A 290 11.96 59.18 -26.41
C LEU A 290 10.98 58.75 -27.52
N PHE A 291 9.82 59.39 -27.60
CA PHE A 291 8.74 59.02 -28.53
C PHE A 291 9.22 58.83 -29.97
N ALA A 292 10.05 59.74 -30.47
CA ALA A 292 10.47 59.78 -31.87
C ALA A 292 11.80 59.05 -32.14
N ASN A 293 12.41 58.39 -31.16
CA ASN A 293 13.68 57.69 -31.38
C ASN A 293 13.48 56.59 -32.42
N THR A 294 14.32 56.50 -33.43
CA THR A 294 14.25 55.45 -34.47
C THR A 294 15.47 54.54 -34.40
N THR A 295 16.67 55.14 -34.31
CA THR A 295 17.95 54.41 -34.39
C THR A 295 18.98 54.83 -33.34
N GLY A 296 18.64 55.76 -32.44
CA GLY A 296 19.56 56.20 -31.39
C GLY A 296 19.74 55.14 -30.31
N ASP A 297 20.98 54.99 -29.86
CA ASP A 297 21.39 54.01 -28.84
C ASP A 297 21.75 54.72 -27.52
N ASP A 298 21.71 53.97 -26.42
CA ASP A 298 22.23 54.39 -25.11
C ASP A 298 21.63 55.69 -24.55
N ASN A 299 20.37 56.02 -24.90
CA ASN A 299 19.70 57.21 -24.35
C ASN A 299 18.97 56.88 -23.03
N VAL A 300 19.13 57.73 -22.03
CA VAL A 300 18.38 57.68 -20.77
C VAL A 300 17.44 58.88 -20.70
N SER A 301 16.14 58.63 -20.73
CA SER A 301 15.11 59.65 -20.66
C SER A 301 14.09 59.37 -19.57
N VAL A 302 13.91 60.31 -18.65
CA VAL A 302 12.98 60.18 -17.51
C VAL A 302 12.15 61.45 -17.36
N GLY A 303 10.82 61.34 -17.42
CA GLY A 303 9.87 62.44 -17.20
C GLY A 303 8.97 62.75 -18.40
N ASN A 304 7.85 63.46 -18.18
CA ASN A 304 6.87 63.74 -19.25
C ASN A 304 7.47 64.48 -20.45
N ASN A 305 7.37 63.88 -21.66
CA ASN A 305 7.90 64.38 -22.93
C ASN A 305 9.40 64.70 -22.90
N SER A 306 10.18 63.99 -22.09
CA SER A 306 11.64 64.11 -22.08
C SER A 306 12.25 63.44 -23.31
N ALA A 307 13.20 64.11 -23.97
CA ALA A 307 13.81 63.71 -25.24
C ALA A 307 12.79 63.34 -26.34
N LEU A 308 11.59 63.92 -26.32
CA LEU A 308 10.46 63.57 -27.18
C LEU A 308 10.82 63.50 -28.67
N ARG A 309 11.70 64.40 -29.12
CA ARG A 309 12.03 64.61 -30.54
C ARG A 309 13.38 64.01 -30.97
N VAL A 310 14.10 63.33 -30.07
CA VAL A 310 15.36 62.65 -30.43
C VAL A 310 15.03 61.52 -31.38
N THR A 311 15.62 61.50 -32.57
CA THR A 311 15.37 60.50 -33.63
C THR A 311 16.54 59.54 -33.81
N SER A 312 17.77 60.06 -33.87
CA SER A 312 18.98 59.24 -34.13
C SER A 312 20.18 59.67 -33.29
N GLY A 313 19.98 60.60 -32.35
CA GLY A 313 21.02 60.98 -31.41
C GLY A 313 21.24 59.87 -30.38
N SER A 314 22.50 59.59 -30.06
CA SER A 314 22.87 58.53 -29.12
C SER A 314 23.50 59.09 -27.85
N SER A 315 23.48 58.30 -26.79
CA SER A 315 24.16 58.59 -25.52
C SER A 315 23.72 59.90 -24.87
N ASN A 316 22.44 60.27 -24.99
CA ASN A 316 21.89 61.44 -24.30
C ASN A 316 21.25 61.04 -22.96
N VAL A 317 21.39 61.90 -21.95
CA VAL A 317 20.69 61.80 -20.67
C VAL A 317 19.71 62.97 -20.54
N ALA A 318 18.42 62.70 -20.45
CA ALA A 318 17.36 63.70 -20.36
C ALA A 318 16.44 63.40 -19.16
N ILE A 319 16.68 64.06 -18.03
CA ILE A 319 15.91 63.85 -16.80
C ILE A 319 15.11 65.11 -16.47
N GLY A 320 13.79 65.01 -16.43
CA GLY A 320 12.87 66.10 -16.16
C GLY A 320 11.87 66.34 -17.30
N SER A 321 10.70 66.88 -16.97
CA SER A 321 9.67 67.13 -17.98
C SER A 321 10.16 68.10 -19.06
N ASN A 322 9.99 67.72 -20.33
CA ASN A 322 10.45 68.46 -21.51
C ASN A 322 11.98 68.69 -21.56
N SER A 323 12.77 67.92 -20.82
CA SER A 323 14.24 67.94 -20.97
C SER A 323 14.64 67.42 -22.36
N LEU A 324 15.64 68.02 -23.02
CA LEU A 324 16.06 67.73 -24.41
C LEU A 324 14.95 67.66 -25.48
N ASN A 325 13.75 68.22 -25.25
CA ASN A 325 12.65 68.11 -26.22
C ASN A 325 12.96 68.84 -27.56
N THR A 326 13.98 69.72 -27.60
CA THR A 326 14.42 70.37 -28.84
C THR A 326 15.43 69.56 -29.66
N THR A 327 16.10 68.57 -29.05
CA THR A 327 17.15 67.76 -29.69
C THR A 327 16.53 66.76 -30.67
N THR A 328 17.10 66.61 -31.87
CA THR A 328 16.69 65.60 -32.86
C THR A 328 17.81 64.61 -33.18
N ILE A 329 18.99 65.11 -33.55
CA ILE A 329 20.13 64.27 -33.95
C ILE A 329 21.37 64.49 -33.08
N GLY A 330 21.30 65.44 -32.14
CA GLY A 330 22.36 65.71 -31.19
C GLY A 330 22.63 64.51 -30.27
N SER A 331 23.90 64.28 -29.95
CA SER A 331 24.41 63.14 -29.18
C SER A 331 25.26 63.61 -28.01
N TYR A 332 25.44 62.74 -27.01
CA TYR A 332 26.28 62.99 -25.83
C TYR A 332 25.84 64.16 -24.95
N ASN A 333 24.57 64.58 -25.03
CA ASN A 333 24.07 65.67 -24.20
C ASN A 333 23.54 65.14 -22.86
N THR A 334 23.85 65.81 -21.76
CA THR A 334 23.24 65.58 -20.44
C THR A 334 22.39 66.77 -20.07
N ALA A 335 21.07 66.64 -20.02
CA ALA A 335 20.18 67.68 -19.54
C ALA A 335 19.30 67.19 -18.38
N ILE A 336 19.47 67.82 -17.22
CA ILE A 336 18.78 67.48 -15.99
C ILE A 336 18.03 68.71 -15.47
N GLY A 337 16.71 68.63 -15.42
CA GLY A 337 15.82 69.70 -14.99
C GLY A 337 14.61 69.86 -15.90
N ARG A 338 13.51 70.37 -15.35
CA ARG A 338 12.32 70.66 -16.15
C ARG A 338 12.67 71.70 -17.22
N SER A 339 12.45 71.32 -18.49
CA SER A 339 12.74 72.15 -19.66
C SER A 339 14.19 72.57 -19.80
N ALA A 340 15.15 71.73 -19.37
CA ALA A 340 16.55 71.85 -19.74
C ALA A 340 16.72 71.46 -21.23
N LYS A 341 17.19 72.38 -22.08
CA LYS A 341 17.17 72.22 -23.55
C LYS A 341 18.56 72.39 -24.13
N ALA A 342 18.89 71.61 -25.15
CA ALA A 342 20.08 71.83 -25.96
C ALA A 342 20.02 73.18 -26.70
N SER A 343 21.20 73.75 -26.99
CA SER A 343 21.33 75.00 -27.76
C SER A 343 20.75 74.90 -29.17
N SER A 344 20.75 73.70 -29.75
CA SER A 344 20.18 73.42 -31.07
C SER A 344 19.78 71.96 -31.20
N ALA A 345 19.06 71.63 -32.28
CA ALA A 345 18.59 70.26 -32.53
C ALA A 345 19.72 69.24 -32.78
N SER A 346 20.91 69.71 -33.14
CA SER A 346 22.11 68.93 -33.48
C SER A 346 23.30 69.21 -32.57
N ALA A 347 23.10 69.94 -31.46
CA ALA A 347 24.17 70.20 -30.51
C ALA A 347 24.67 68.88 -29.91
N ASN A 348 25.97 68.80 -29.71
CA ASN A 348 26.59 67.61 -29.13
C ASN A 348 27.33 68.00 -27.85
N ASN A 349 27.44 67.06 -26.92
CA ASN A 349 28.29 67.20 -25.74
C ASN A 349 27.99 68.49 -24.93
N GLU A 350 26.71 68.76 -24.69
CA GLU A 350 26.27 69.79 -23.77
C GLU A 350 25.87 69.19 -22.42
N THR A 351 26.35 69.76 -21.31
CA THR A 351 25.85 69.48 -19.97
C THR A 351 24.99 70.64 -19.49
N ILE A 352 23.72 70.39 -19.21
CA ILE A 352 22.68 71.41 -19.02
C ILE A 352 21.92 71.08 -17.75
N LEU A 353 22.23 71.79 -16.66
CA LEU A 353 21.62 71.53 -15.37
C LEU A 353 20.69 72.67 -14.97
N GLY A 354 19.48 72.37 -14.52
CA GLY A 354 18.57 73.34 -13.91
C GLY A 354 17.23 73.52 -14.61
N TYR A 355 16.34 74.27 -13.95
CA TYR A 355 15.00 74.58 -14.43
C TYR A 355 15.03 75.67 -15.51
N LEU A 356 14.38 75.44 -16.67
CA LEU A 356 14.37 76.37 -17.81
C LEU A 356 15.76 76.81 -18.28
N THR A 357 16.74 75.89 -18.23
CA THR A 357 18.09 76.16 -18.72
C THR A 357 18.21 75.81 -20.21
N THR A 358 18.94 76.61 -20.99
CA THR A 358 19.27 76.31 -22.39
C THR A 358 20.78 76.20 -22.54
N GLY A 359 21.26 75.18 -23.24
CA GLY A 359 22.67 75.03 -23.59
C GLY A 359 23.17 76.19 -24.44
N GLN A 360 24.49 76.41 -24.42
CA GLN A 360 25.12 77.58 -25.05
C GLN A 360 26.02 77.24 -26.24
N GLY A 361 25.96 76.00 -26.73
CA GLY A 361 26.69 75.50 -27.89
C GLY A 361 27.35 74.15 -27.61
N THR A 362 27.72 73.44 -28.67
CA THR A 362 28.45 72.16 -28.56
C THR A 362 29.68 72.28 -27.66
N ASN A 363 29.95 71.25 -26.85
CA ASN A 363 31.05 71.18 -25.90
C ASN A 363 30.99 72.23 -24.78
N THR A 364 29.78 72.54 -24.28
CA THR A 364 29.60 73.50 -23.18
C THR A 364 28.92 72.90 -21.96
N VAL A 365 29.14 73.52 -20.81
CA VAL A 365 28.39 73.25 -19.58
C VAL A 365 27.60 74.51 -19.22
N THR A 366 26.28 74.37 -19.04
CA THR A 366 25.39 75.44 -18.58
C THR A 366 24.74 75.05 -17.27
N LEU A 367 24.94 75.87 -16.23
CA LEU A 367 24.43 75.64 -14.87
C LEU A 367 23.39 76.69 -14.51
N GLY A 368 22.13 76.35 -14.73
CA GLY A 368 20.97 77.17 -14.41
C GLY A 368 20.62 78.26 -15.42
N ASN A 369 19.53 78.97 -15.14
CA ASN A 369 19.03 80.08 -15.95
C ASN A 369 19.47 81.43 -15.37
N SER A 370 18.97 82.54 -15.93
CA SER A 370 19.30 83.91 -15.50
C SER A 370 18.93 84.27 -14.05
N SER A 371 18.15 83.43 -13.37
CA SER A 371 17.76 83.61 -11.97
C SER A 371 18.77 83.00 -10.99
N VAL A 372 19.76 82.23 -11.46
CA VAL A 372 20.85 81.73 -10.59
C VAL A 372 21.72 82.89 -10.15
N SER A 373 21.79 83.13 -8.84
CA SER A 373 22.56 84.24 -8.24
C SER A 373 23.97 83.85 -7.80
N ALA A 374 24.22 82.56 -7.58
CA ALA A 374 25.52 82.03 -7.21
C ALA A 374 25.67 80.57 -7.64
N VAL A 375 26.87 80.20 -8.07
CA VAL A 375 27.28 78.82 -8.30
C VAL A 375 28.39 78.51 -7.30
N TYR A 376 28.09 77.65 -6.32
CA TYR A 376 29.06 77.23 -5.31
C TYR A 376 29.79 75.98 -5.80
N MET A 377 31.12 76.03 -5.84
CA MET A 377 31.97 74.89 -6.24
C MET A 377 32.41 74.03 -5.04
N ALA A 378 32.31 74.55 -3.80
CA ALA A 378 32.50 73.83 -2.54
C ALA A 378 31.74 74.55 -1.40
N GLU A 379 31.43 73.83 -0.31
CA GLU A 379 30.77 74.38 0.88
C GLU A 379 31.76 74.99 1.90
N ASP A 380 33.05 74.63 1.86
CA ASP A 380 34.05 74.87 2.92
C ASP A 380 35.40 75.48 2.44
N SER A 381 35.35 76.47 1.55
CA SER A 381 36.48 77.37 1.21
C SER A 381 37.72 76.75 0.54
N GLY A 382 37.57 75.76 -0.35
CA GLY A 382 38.73 75.11 -0.99
C GLY A 382 38.59 74.54 -2.40
N ALA A 383 37.59 74.92 -3.21
CA ALA A 383 37.49 74.40 -4.58
C ALA A 383 38.55 75.02 -5.53
N THR A 384 39.50 74.21 -5.99
CA THR A 384 40.38 74.57 -7.12
C THR A 384 39.67 74.25 -8.44
N VAL A 385 39.54 75.23 -9.32
CA VAL A 385 39.02 75.04 -10.69
C VAL A 385 40.18 74.85 -11.66
N TYR A 386 40.29 73.65 -12.24
CA TYR A 386 41.26 73.37 -13.30
C TYR A 386 40.67 73.79 -14.66
N ALA A 387 41.04 74.97 -15.13
CA ALA A 387 40.65 75.47 -16.45
C ALA A 387 41.87 75.90 -17.26
N GLY A 388 41.87 75.63 -18.57
CA GLY A 388 42.89 76.16 -19.48
C GLY A 388 42.86 77.69 -19.62
N GLY A 389 41.76 78.31 -19.20
CA GLY A 389 41.59 79.75 -19.05
C GLY A 389 40.27 80.07 -18.35
N LEU A 390 40.23 81.15 -17.59
CA LEU A 390 39.03 81.64 -16.90
C LEU A 390 38.68 83.03 -17.44
N ASN A 391 37.51 83.14 -18.07
CA ASN A 391 36.99 84.43 -18.55
C ASN A 391 35.91 84.95 -17.58
N ILE A 392 36.16 86.08 -16.93
CA ILE A 392 35.24 86.72 -15.96
C ILE A 392 34.71 88.01 -16.58
N GLY A 393 33.52 87.97 -17.16
CA GLY A 393 32.94 89.09 -17.91
C GLY A 393 32.28 90.21 -17.08
N GLY A 394 32.61 90.36 -15.79
CA GLY A 394 32.02 91.35 -14.87
C GLY A 394 33.01 92.42 -14.40
N THR A 395 32.51 93.52 -13.84
CA THR A 395 33.31 94.70 -13.47
C THR A 395 34.02 94.63 -12.11
N ALA A 396 33.95 93.52 -11.38
CA ALA A 396 34.61 93.38 -10.07
C ALA A 396 35.01 91.93 -9.76
N VAL A 397 36.30 91.72 -9.46
CA VAL A 397 36.81 90.58 -8.71
C VAL A 397 37.06 91.09 -7.30
N THR A 398 36.26 90.67 -6.32
CA THR A 398 36.45 91.06 -4.91
C THR A 398 37.48 90.15 -4.25
N SER A 399 38.75 90.34 -4.59
CA SER A 399 39.88 89.68 -3.95
C SER A 399 40.69 90.71 -3.16
N SER A 400 41.19 90.36 -1.98
CA SER A 400 42.21 91.16 -1.30
C SER A 400 43.50 91.19 -2.12
N ALA A 401 44.32 92.23 -1.94
CA ALA A 401 45.63 92.33 -2.60
C ALA A 401 46.54 91.12 -2.30
N THR A 402 46.37 90.48 -1.14
CA THR A 402 47.08 89.24 -0.77
C THR A 402 46.58 88.03 -1.56
N GLU A 403 45.29 87.95 -1.86
CA GLU A 403 44.69 86.87 -2.66
C GLU A 403 45.03 87.00 -4.17
N LEU A 404 45.25 88.23 -4.65
CA LEU A 404 45.67 88.47 -6.03
C LEU A 404 47.17 88.20 -6.27
N ASN A 405 48.03 88.47 -5.28
CA ASN A 405 49.50 88.39 -5.39
C ASN A 405 50.09 86.96 -5.45
N ILE A 406 49.27 85.91 -5.40
CA ILE A 406 49.70 84.50 -5.52
C ILE A 406 49.46 83.96 -6.94
N LEU A 407 49.09 84.82 -7.90
CA LEU A 407 49.11 84.45 -9.32
C LEU A 407 50.57 84.26 -9.79
N ASP A 408 51.10 83.05 -9.63
CA ASP A 408 52.36 82.64 -10.24
C ASP A 408 52.29 82.84 -11.76
N GLY A 409 53.28 83.54 -12.33
CA GLY A 409 53.35 83.84 -13.76
C GLY A 409 52.80 85.20 -14.22
N VAL A 410 52.33 86.08 -13.33
CA VAL A 410 51.98 87.46 -13.70
C VAL A 410 53.22 88.37 -13.68
N THR A 411 53.75 88.73 -14.84
CA THR A 411 54.76 89.79 -15.01
C THR A 411 54.09 91.16 -15.15
N ALA A 412 53.23 91.53 -14.20
CA ALA A 412 52.69 92.89 -14.10
C ALA A 412 53.57 93.73 -13.18
N THR A 413 53.86 94.96 -13.59
CA THR A 413 54.52 95.94 -12.73
C THR A 413 53.57 96.38 -11.61
N ALA A 414 54.12 96.87 -10.48
CA ALA A 414 53.30 97.37 -9.37
C ALA A 414 52.30 98.46 -9.79
N THR A 415 52.63 99.25 -10.83
CA THR A 415 51.74 100.25 -11.41
C THR A 415 50.57 99.62 -12.18
N GLU A 416 50.81 98.53 -12.92
CA GLU A 416 49.76 97.78 -13.63
C GLU A 416 48.84 97.04 -12.65
N LEU A 417 49.36 96.62 -11.50
CA LEU A 417 48.56 96.02 -10.42
C LEU A 417 47.67 97.06 -9.72
N ASN A 418 48.19 98.26 -9.47
CA ASN A 418 47.47 99.35 -8.79
C ASN A 418 46.33 99.99 -9.62
N LEU A 419 46.25 99.70 -10.93
CA LEU A 419 45.09 100.09 -11.74
C LEU A 419 43.88 99.16 -11.55
N ILE A 420 44.10 97.94 -11.02
CA ILE A 420 43.07 96.89 -10.92
C ILE A 420 42.31 96.96 -9.58
N ASP A 421 42.94 97.45 -8.50
CA ASP A 421 42.30 97.55 -7.17
C ASP A 421 41.45 98.82 -6.97
N GLY A 422 41.48 99.75 -7.93
CA GLY A 422 40.72 100.99 -7.90
C GLY A 422 41.17 102.01 -6.85
N VAL A 423 42.36 101.87 -6.25
CA VAL A 423 42.83 102.75 -5.16
C VAL A 423 43.59 103.99 -5.66
N THR A 424 43.76 104.20 -6.97
CA THR A 424 44.34 105.45 -7.49
C THR A 424 43.68 105.94 -8.78
N ALA A 425 43.15 107.17 -8.72
CA ALA A 425 42.86 108.03 -9.87
C ALA A 425 44.14 108.66 -10.42
#